data_AF-A0A2R4CDB5-F1
#
_entry.id   AF-A0A2R4CDB5-F1
#
_cell.length_a   1.000
_cell.length_b   1.000
_cell.length_c   1.000
_cell.angle_alpha   90.00
_cell.angle_beta   90.00
_cell.angle_gamma   90.00
#
_symmetry.space_group_name_H-M   'P 1'
#
loop_
_entity.id
_entity.type
_entity.pdbx_description
1 polymer ?
#
loop_
_entity_poly.entity_id
_entity_poly.type
_entity_poly.pdbx_seq_one_letter_code
_entity_poly.pdbx_strand_id
1 'polypeptide(L)'
;MTTVRIRQLAAGCLALGLLAASWQGLVPAQAARLHAAAPAIEMPPDPGEAGRATLAGIDSNGNGVRDDLERHIARHFGRDDKVLRAVANAVIATQHGILASDADGSAAAQAMLVHAGDCMGAIASELAPYGDALWRLRPLIDDTPERKEAMAAHMARVLRMDVAVREERRWDERCAGRVDEVDEWRH
;
A
#
# COMPACT_ATOMS: atom_id res chain seq x y z
N MET A 1 -7.95 -21.74 -2.27
CA MET A 1 -7.36 -21.02 -3.41
C MET A 1 -8.44 -20.87 -4.45
N THR A 2 -8.87 -19.64 -4.72
CA THR A 2 -9.94 -19.37 -5.68
C THR A 2 -9.31 -18.61 -6.84
N THR A 3 -9.36 -19.16 -8.05
CA THR A 3 -8.87 -18.48 -9.25
C THR A 3 -10.00 -17.60 -9.78
N VAL A 4 -9.78 -16.29 -9.85
CA VAL A 4 -10.80 -15.34 -10.31
C VAL A 4 -10.29 -14.65 -11.58
N ARG A 5 -11.07 -14.75 -12.67
CA ARG A 5 -10.86 -13.90 -13.84
C ARG A 5 -11.53 -12.56 -13.60
N ILE A 6 -10.76 -11.48 -13.64
CA ILE A 6 -11.28 -10.11 -13.48
C ILE A 6 -12.10 -9.76 -14.73
N ARG A 7 -13.41 -10.04 -14.69
CA ARG A 7 -14.40 -9.53 -15.64
C ARG A 7 -15.55 -8.89 -14.88
N GLN A 8 -15.57 -7.55 -14.94
CA GLN A 8 -16.70 -6.62 -14.77
C GLN A 8 -17.74 -6.90 -13.66
N LEU A 9 -17.75 -6.07 -12.62
CA LEU A 9 -18.96 -5.77 -11.85
C LEU A 9 -18.92 -4.31 -11.36
N ALA A 10 -19.89 -3.51 -11.80
CA ALA A 10 -20.41 -2.38 -11.03
C ALA A 10 -21.81 -2.03 -11.53
N ALA A 11 -22.80 -2.74 -10.99
CA ALA A 11 -24.18 -2.29 -10.92
C ALA A 11 -24.43 -1.74 -9.51
N GLY A 12 -25.24 -0.69 -9.41
CA GLY A 12 -26.04 -0.42 -8.21
C GLY A 12 -25.59 0.75 -7.34
N CYS A 13 -25.82 1.97 -7.82
CA CYS A 13 -26.13 3.09 -6.93
C CYS A 13 -27.49 2.84 -6.28
N LEU A 14 -27.54 2.70 -4.96
CA LEU A 14 -28.77 2.91 -4.19
C LEU A 14 -28.46 3.77 -2.97
N ALA A 15 -29.14 4.91 -2.95
CA ALA A 15 -29.10 5.93 -1.93
C ALA A 15 -29.85 5.53 -0.66
N LEU A 16 -29.35 5.97 0.48
CA LEU A 16 -30.05 6.28 1.74
C LEU A 16 -29.04 7.16 2.51
N GLY A 17 -29.34 8.35 3.02
CA GLY A 17 -30.58 8.84 3.60
C GLY A 17 -30.16 9.46 4.94
N LEU A 18 -30.14 10.80 4.99
CA LEU A 18 -29.76 11.63 6.13
C LEU A 18 -30.48 11.25 7.42
N LEU A 19 -29.76 11.23 8.54
CA LEU A 19 -30.25 11.75 9.82
C LEU A 19 -29.07 12.24 10.68
N ALA A 20 -29.07 13.55 10.93
CA ALA A 20 -28.24 14.21 11.92
C ALA A 20 -28.88 14.08 13.31
N ALA A 21 -28.07 13.77 14.32
CA ALA A 21 -28.41 14.06 15.71
C ALA A 21 -27.12 14.31 16.50
N SER A 22 -26.90 15.58 16.80
CA SER A 22 -25.83 16.09 17.66
C SER A 22 -26.06 15.72 19.11
N TRP A 23 -25.10 15.04 19.72
CA TRP A 23 -25.01 14.88 21.17
C TRP A 23 -23.70 15.51 21.64
N GLN A 24 -23.82 16.72 22.17
CA GLN A 24 -22.76 17.37 22.94
C GLN A 24 -22.76 16.73 24.32
N GLY A 25 -21.69 15.99 24.64
CA GLY A 25 -21.51 15.35 25.94
C GLY A 25 -20.04 15.37 26.36
N LEU A 26 -19.75 16.25 27.31
CA LEU A 26 -18.58 16.37 28.20
C LEU A 26 -17.38 15.45 27.95
N VAL A 27 -16.26 16.06 27.53
CA VAL A 27 -14.91 15.47 27.57
C VAL A 27 -14.28 15.80 28.94
N PRO A 28 -13.95 14.82 29.80
CA PRO A 28 -13.08 15.10 30.93
C PRO A 28 -11.65 15.34 30.44
N ALA A 29 -11.02 16.40 30.92
CA ALA A 29 -9.61 16.70 30.69
C ALA A 29 -8.74 15.61 31.33
N GLN A 30 -8.38 14.59 30.55
CA GLN A 30 -7.37 13.61 30.95
C GLN A 30 -5.99 14.11 30.53
N ALA A 31 -5.24 14.48 31.57
CA ALA A 31 -3.80 14.61 31.67
C ALA A 31 -2.99 14.25 30.42
N ALA A 32 -2.33 15.27 29.86
CA ALA A 32 -1.19 15.09 28.97
C ALA A 32 -0.10 14.31 29.71
N ARG A 33 -0.10 12.99 29.56
CA ARG A 33 1.08 12.16 29.78
C ARG A 33 1.99 12.42 28.59
N LEU A 34 3.10 13.12 28.84
CA LEU A 34 4.26 13.14 27.94
C LEU A 34 4.59 11.69 27.61
N HIS A 35 4.19 11.24 26.41
CA HIS A 35 4.68 10.00 25.88
C HIS A 35 6.17 10.20 25.64
N ALA A 36 6.99 9.36 26.28
CA ALA A 36 8.39 9.22 25.93
C ALA A 36 8.49 9.13 24.41
N ALA A 37 9.28 10.01 23.80
CA ALA A 37 9.50 10.01 22.38
C ALA A 37 9.99 8.62 21.97
N ALA A 38 9.20 7.94 21.13
CA ALA A 38 9.66 6.76 20.41
C ALA A 38 11.01 7.12 19.74
N PRO A 39 11.96 6.17 19.61
CA PRO A 39 13.17 6.42 18.86
C PRO A 39 12.76 6.98 17.50
N ALA A 40 13.28 8.15 17.16
CA ALA A 40 13.00 8.77 15.87
C ALA A 40 13.36 7.74 14.80
N ILE A 41 12.37 7.23 14.08
CA ILE A 41 12.61 6.50 12.84
C ILE A 41 13.45 7.45 12.00
N GLU A 42 14.70 7.10 11.76
CA GLU A 42 15.62 7.92 10.97
C GLU A 42 15.14 7.85 9.52
N MET A 43 14.23 8.76 9.19
CA MET A 43 13.66 8.86 7.85
C MET A 43 14.76 9.23 6.87
N PRO A 44 14.83 8.58 5.69
CA PRO A 44 15.77 8.99 4.66
C PRO A 44 15.54 10.46 4.27
N PRO A 45 16.60 11.16 3.81
CA PRO A 45 16.45 12.50 3.26
C PRO A 45 15.50 12.51 2.06
N ASP A 46 14.88 13.65 1.76
CA ASP A 46 14.07 13.78 0.54
C ASP A 46 14.98 13.69 -0.70
N PRO A 47 14.80 12.71 -1.60
CA PRO A 47 15.66 12.54 -2.75
C PRO A 47 15.42 13.60 -3.84
N GLY A 48 14.32 14.35 -3.78
CA GLY A 48 13.97 15.38 -4.77
C GLY A 48 13.98 14.84 -6.21
N GLU A 49 14.48 15.63 -7.15
CA GLU A 49 14.57 15.24 -8.56
C GLU A 49 15.52 14.06 -8.82
N ALA A 50 16.52 13.83 -7.95
CA ALA A 50 17.39 12.65 -8.09
C ALA A 50 16.60 11.35 -7.90
N GLY A 51 15.57 11.36 -7.04
CA GLY A 51 14.65 10.24 -6.84
C GLY A 51 13.80 9.90 -8.07
N ARG A 52 13.78 10.76 -9.09
CA ARG A 52 12.98 10.63 -10.31
C ARG A 52 13.83 10.26 -11.53
N ALA A 53 15.16 10.16 -11.36
CA ALA A 53 16.09 9.90 -12.46
C ALA A 53 16.02 8.46 -13.03
N THR A 54 15.46 7.52 -12.28
CA THR A 54 15.35 6.10 -12.68
C THR A 54 13.96 5.55 -12.36
N LEU A 55 13.58 4.44 -13.02
CA LEU A 55 12.33 3.74 -12.68
C LEU A 55 12.29 3.33 -11.20
N ALA A 56 13.39 2.79 -10.69
CA ALA A 56 13.52 2.32 -9.30
C ALA A 56 13.48 3.47 -8.27
N GLY A 57 14.01 4.64 -8.61
CA GLY A 57 14.21 5.73 -7.66
C GLY A 57 15.35 5.44 -6.68
N ILE A 58 15.30 6.10 -5.52
CA ILE A 58 16.29 5.96 -4.45
C ILE A 58 15.59 5.35 -3.23
N ASP A 59 16.14 4.25 -2.73
CA ASP A 59 15.82 3.60 -1.45
C ASP A 59 17.16 3.52 -0.68
N SER A 60 17.40 4.49 0.18
CA SER A 60 18.70 4.69 0.84
C SER A 60 18.95 3.71 1.98
N ASN A 61 17.89 3.13 2.56
CA ASN A 61 17.98 2.21 3.69
C ASN A 61 17.67 0.74 3.32
N GLY A 62 17.32 0.47 2.06
CA GLY A 62 17.12 -0.87 1.52
C GLY A 62 15.87 -1.57 2.05
N ASN A 63 14.87 -0.82 2.51
CA ASN A 63 13.64 -1.37 3.08
C ASN A 63 12.58 -1.75 2.03
N GLY A 64 12.88 -1.54 0.74
CA GLY A 64 12.01 -1.81 -0.41
C GLY A 64 11.10 -0.64 -0.78
N VAL A 65 11.11 0.47 -0.03
CA VAL A 65 10.29 1.66 -0.26
C VAL A 65 11.20 2.80 -0.67
N ARG A 66 10.93 3.43 -1.82
CA ARG A 66 11.62 4.66 -2.20
C ARG A 66 11.52 5.73 -1.10
N ASP A 67 12.60 6.48 -0.89
CA ASP A 67 12.73 7.48 0.15
C ASP A 67 11.59 8.54 0.14
N ASP A 68 11.14 8.96 -1.04
CA ASP A 68 10.05 9.93 -1.18
C ASP A 68 8.68 9.36 -0.77
N LEU A 69 8.43 8.08 -1.11
CA LEU A 69 7.26 7.33 -0.68
C LEU A 69 7.33 6.98 0.80
N GLU A 70 8.49 6.55 1.32
CA GLU A 70 8.71 6.24 2.74
C GLU A 70 8.32 7.45 3.61
N ARG A 71 8.81 8.62 3.21
CA ARG A 71 8.46 9.89 3.84
C ARG A 71 6.98 10.21 3.79
N HIS A 72 6.31 9.95 2.65
CA HIS A 72 4.87 10.14 2.58
C HIS A 72 4.14 9.18 3.52
N ILE A 73 4.49 7.90 3.54
CA ILE A 73 3.81 6.91 4.35
C ILE A 73 4.03 7.14 5.86
N ALA A 74 5.26 7.46 6.29
CA ALA A 74 5.55 7.70 7.70
C ALA A 74 4.77 8.91 8.23
N ARG A 75 4.64 9.98 7.44
CA ARG A 75 3.87 11.17 7.82
C ARG A 75 2.38 10.91 8.02
N HIS A 76 1.79 10.02 7.24
CA HIS A 76 0.33 9.83 7.22
C HIS A 76 -0.14 8.59 7.98
N PHE A 77 0.68 7.54 8.03
CA PHE A 77 0.31 6.24 8.61
C PHE A 77 1.20 5.83 9.80
N GLY A 78 2.31 6.52 10.06
CA GLY A 78 3.34 6.11 11.04
C GLY A 78 2.93 6.12 12.52
N ARG A 79 1.65 6.37 12.83
CA ARG A 79 1.10 6.25 14.19
C ARG A 79 0.49 4.87 14.46
N ASP A 80 0.30 4.07 13.42
CA ASP A 80 -0.25 2.72 13.50
C ASP A 80 0.67 1.78 12.70
N ASP A 81 1.40 0.93 13.40
CA ASP A 81 2.41 0.05 12.82
C ASP A 81 1.80 -0.96 11.82
N LYS A 82 0.56 -1.43 12.06
CA LYS A 82 -0.12 -2.36 11.16
C LYS A 82 -0.50 -1.65 9.86
N VAL A 83 -1.11 -0.47 9.98
CA VAL A 83 -1.48 0.34 8.81
C VAL A 83 -0.23 0.72 8.02
N LEU A 84 0.81 1.21 8.70
CA LEU A 84 2.09 1.55 8.07
C LEU A 84 2.66 0.37 7.29
N ARG A 85 2.73 -0.82 7.90
CA ARG A 85 3.25 -2.03 7.25
C ARG A 85 2.40 -2.46 6.06
N ALA A 86 1.07 -2.45 6.20
CA ALA A 86 0.16 -2.84 5.13
C ALA A 86 0.31 -1.93 3.90
N VAL A 87 0.37 -0.61 4.13
CA VAL A 87 0.58 0.38 3.07
C VAL A 87 1.97 0.25 2.45
N ALA A 88 3.02 0.06 3.27
CA ALA A 88 4.38 -0.17 2.78
C ALA A 88 4.44 -1.40 1.86
N ASN A 89 3.81 -2.51 2.23
CA ASN A 89 3.76 -3.72 1.41
C ASN A 89 3.03 -3.49 0.07
N ALA A 90 1.93 -2.73 0.07
CA ALA A 90 1.26 -2.38 -1.19
C ALA A 90 2.14 -1.50 -2.10
N VAL A 91 2.91 -0.58 -1.51
CA VAL A 91 3.88 0.26 -2.23
C VAL A 91 5.04 -0.57 -2.78
N ILE A 92 5.62 -1.47 -1.99
CA ILE A 92 6.66 -2.42 -2.41
C ILE A 92 6.17 -3.23 -3.61
N ALA A 93 5.01 -3.89 -3.48
CA ALA A 93 4.44 -4.70 -4.55
C ALA A 93 4.21 -3.89 -5.85
N THR A 94 3.72 -2.66 -5.71
CA THR A 94 3.51 -1.79 -6.88
C THR A 94 4.83 -1.37 -7.54
N GLN A 95 5.87 -1.11 -6.77
CA GLN A 95 7.21 -0.83 -7.31
C GLN A 95 7.80 -2.04 -8.05
N HIS A 96 7.63 -3.24 -7.52
CA HIS A 96 7.97 -4.47 -8.26
C HIS A 96 7.20 -4.56 -9.58
N GLY A 97 5.94 -4.12 -9.60
CA GLY A 97 5.16 -4.01 -10.84
C GLY A 97 5.76 -3.02 -11.85
N ILE A 98 6.19 -1.84 -11.40
CA ILE A 98 6.90 -0.85 -12.25
C ILE A 98 8.21 -1.44 -12.81
N LEU A 99 8.94 -2.21 -12.01
CA LEU A 99 10.25 -2.76 -12.39
C LEU A 99 10.16 -4.05 -13.21
N ALA A 100 9.00 -4.71 -13.25
CA ALA A 100 8.83 -5.94 -14.00
C ALA A 100 9.00 -5.71 -15.51
N SER A 101 9.90 -6.48 -16.13
CA SER A 101 10.14 -6.44 -17.58
C SER A 101 9.44 -7.54 -18.37
N ASP A 102 8.97 -8.60 -17.69
CA ASP A 102 8.42 -9.80 -18.31
C ASP A 102 7.16 -10.31 -17.57
N ALA A 103 6.66 -11.46 -18.02
CA ALA A 103 5.47 -12.09 -17.48
C ALA A 103 5.71 -12.58 -16.04
N ASP A 104 6.82 -13.26 -15.78
CA ASP A 104 7.10 -13.87 -14.47
C ASP A 104 7.28 -12.79 -13.40
N GLY A 105 8.05 -11.73 -13.68
CA GLY A 105 8.19 -10.60 -12.77
C GLY A 105 6.86 -9.87 -12.52
N SER A 106 5.99 -9.82 -13.53
CA SER A 106 4.65 -9.22 -13.36
C SER A 106 3.71 -10.13 -12.57
N ALA A 107 3.82 -11.46 -12.71
CA ALA A 107 3.05 -12.42 -11.93
C ALA A 107 3.47 -12.36 -10.45
N ALA A 108 4.77 -12.33 -10.17
CA ALA A 108 5.31 -12.17 -8.82
C ALA A 108 4.84 -10.86 -8.17
N ALA A 109 5.00 -9.72 -8.86
CA ALA A 109 4.54 -8.43 -8.37
C ALA A 109 3.02 -8.39 -8.12
N GLN A 110 2.23 -9.01 -9.00
CA GLN A 110 0.78 -9.09 -8.82
C GLN A 110 0.40 -9.97 -7.62
N ALA A 111 1.11 -11.08 -7.40
CA ALA A 111 0.87 -11.95 -6.25
C ALA A 111 1.20 -11.23 -4.92
N MET A 112 2.30 -10.46 -4.88
CA MET A 112 2.63 -9.57 -3.77
C MET A 112 1.51 -8.54 -3.53
N LEU A 113 0.97 -7.94 -4.60
CA LEU A 113 -0.07 -6.91 -4.49
C LEU A 113 -1.40 -7.50 -3.99
N VAL A 114 -1.75 -8.71 -4.44
CA VAL A 114 -2.93 -9.44 -3.94
C VAL A 114 -2.77 -9.70 -2.44
N HIS A 115 -1.63 -10.26 -2.01
CA HIS A 115 -1.35 -10.50 -0.59
C HIS A 115 -1.42 -9.22 0.24
N ALA A 116 -0.83 -8.13 -0.24
CA ALA A 116 -0.91 -6.83 0.44
C ALA A 116 -2.37 -6.35 0.54
N GLY A 117 -3.17 -6.52 -0.52
CA GLY A 117 -4.60 -6.22 -0.54
C GLY A 117 -5.41 -7.04 0.46
N ASP A 118 -5.14 -8.34 0.55
CA ASP A 118 -5.78 -9.24 1.51
C ASP A 118 -5.44 -8.83 2.96
N CYS A 119 -4.18 -8.52 3.24
CA CYS A 119 -3.75 -7.99 4.55
C CYS A 119 -4.38 -6.63 4.88
N MET A 120 -4.54 -5.73 3.91
CA MET A 120 -5.28 -4.48 4.08
C MET A 120 -6.77 -4.73 4.36
N GLY A 121 -7.38 -5.70 3.68
CA GLY A 121 -8.75 -6.12 3.94
C GLY A 121 -8.97 -6.60 5.38
N ALA A 122 -8.00 -7.34 5.93
CA ALA A 122 -8.03 -7.82 7.31
C ALA A 122 -7.98 -6.71 8.38
N ILE A 123 -7.56 -5.49 8.01
CA ILE A 123 -7.50 -4.30 8.89
C ILE A 123 -8.32 -3.13 8.32
N ALA A 124 -9.38 -3.43 7.56
CA ALA A 124 -10.14 -2.41 6.84
C ALA A 124 -10.72 -1.32 7.76
N SER A 125 -11.11 -1.66 9.00
CA SER A 125 -11.59 -0.70 9.99
C SER A 125 -10.51 0.29 10.44
N GLU A 126 -9.28 -0.18 10.61
CA GLU A 126 -8.12 0.60 10.99
C GLU A 126 -7.62 1.48 9.83
N LEU A 127 -7.79 1.01 8.60
CA LEU A 127 -7.47 1.76 7.38
C LEU A 127 -8.49 2.85 7.04
N ALA A 128 -9.75 2.69 7.41
CA ALA A 128 -10.84 3.58 7.02
C ALA A 128 -10.57 5.09 7.24
N PRO A 129 -9.93 5.53 8.34
CA PRO A 129 -9.60 6.94 8.55
C PRO A 129 -8.58 7.53 7.55
N TYR A 130 -7.85 6.69 6.82
CA TYR A 130 -6.75 7.10 5.96
C TYR A 130 -7.07 7.11 4.46
N GLY A 131 -8.35 6.96 4.07
CA GLY A 131 -8.76 6.84 2.67
C GLY A 131 -8.19 7.94 1.74
N ASP A 132 -8.22 9.19 2.19
CA ASP A 132 -7.65 10.33 1.45
C ASP A 132 -6.13 10.20 1.24
N ALA A 133 -5.40 9.71 2.24
CA ALA A 133 -3.95 9.54 2.17
C ALA A 133 -3.60 8.39 1.21
N LEU A 134 -4.36 7.29 1.24
CA LEU A 134 -4.23 6.19 0.29
C LEU A 134 -4.44 6.65 -1.16
N TRP A 135 -5.44 7.50 -1.40
CA TRP A 135 -5.68 8.06 -2.74
C TRP A 135 -4.52 8.93 -3.23
N ARG A 136 -3.91 9.72 -2.33
CA ARG A 136 -2.77 10.60 -2.65
C ARG A 136 -1.47 9.85 -2.93
N LEU A 137 -1.35 8.58 -2.52
CA LEU A 137 -0.16 7.77 -2.83
C LEU A 137 -0.04 7.45 -4.31
N ARG A 138 -1.15 7.23 -5.02
CA ARG A 138 -1.10 6.79 -6.42
C ARG A 138 -0.23 7.70 -7.32
N PRO A 139 -0.46 9.02 -7.39
CA PRO A 139 0.34 9.90 -8.23
C PRO A 139 1.80 10.07 -7.77
N LEU A 140 2.16 9.61 -6.57
CA LEU A 140 3.55 9.60 -6.08
C LEU A 140 4.28 8.32 -6.47
N ILE A 141 3.55 7.22 -6.62
CA ILE A 141 4.13 5.92 -6.99
C ILE A 141 4.62 5.95 -8.45
N ASP A 142 3.78 6.45 -9.37
CA ASP A 142 4.10 6.56 -10.81
C ASP A 142 4.30 8.02 -11.25
N ASP A 143 5.06 8.80 -10.49
CA ASP A 143 5.23 10.25 -10.63
C ASP A 143 6.10 10.72 -11.83
N THR A 144 6.57 9.80 -12.68
CA THR A 144 7.28 10.11 -13.94
C THR A 144 6.59 9.48 -15.15
N PRO A 145 6.74 10.04 -16.37
CA PRO A 145 6.21 9.43 -17.58
C PRO A 145 6.67 7.98 -17.77
N GLU A 146 7.94 7.69 -17.49
CA GLU A 146 8.55 6.37 -17.64
C GLU A 146 7.95 5.37 -16.66
N ARG A 147 7.70 5.78 -15.40
CA ARG A 147 7.03 4.94 -14.40
C ARG A 147 5.58 4.62 -14.79
N LYS A 148 4.87 5.59 -15.36
CA LYS A 148 3.50 5.39 -15.87
C LYS A 148 3.47 4.41 -17.04
N GLU A 149 4.41 4.54 -17.98
CA GLU A 149 4.53 3.62 -19.10
C GLU A 149 4.87 2.19 -18.63
N ALA A 150 5.83 2.06 -17.72
CA ALA A 150 6.22 0.77 -17.15
C ALA A 150 5.06 0.10 -16.39
N MET A 151 4.32 0.87 -15.60
CA MET A 151 3.11 0.40 -14.93
C MET A 151 2.02 -0.03 -15.92
N ALA A 152 1.82 0.70 -17.02
CA ALA A 152 0.87 0.31 -18.06
C ALA A 152 1.28 -1.01 -18.74
N ALA A 153 2.58 -1.20 -19.01
CA ALA A 153 3.11 -2.45 -19.56
C ALA A 153 2.92 -3.63 -18.59
N HIS A 154 3.16 -3.41 -17.30
CA HIS A 154 2.88 -4.39 -16.25
C HIS A 154 1.40 -4.78 -16.19
N MET A 155 0.49 -3.82 -16.16
CA MET A 155 -0.95 -4.08 -16.18
C MET A 155 -1.39 -4.84 -17.44
N ALA A 156 -0.83 -4.52 -18.62
CA ALA A 156 -1.12 -5.25 -19.85
C ALA A 156 -0.68 -6.73 -19.80
N ARG A 157 0.37 -7.06 -19.03
CA ARG A 157 0.76 -8.45 -18.77
C ARG A 157 -0.18 -9.12 -17.78
N VAL A 158 -0.49 -8.45 -16.65
CA VAL A 158 -1.39 -8.95 -15.61
C VAL A 158 -2.79 -9.28 -16.15
N LEU A 159 -3.34 -8.45 -17.04
CA LEU A 159 -4.67 -8.68 -17.66
C LEU A 159 -4.76 -9.97 -18.48
N ARG A 160 -3.63 -10.60 -18.81
CA ARG A 160 -3.56 -11.87 -19.55
C ARG A 160 -3.30 -13.07 -18.64
N MET A 161 -3.17 -12.86 -17.34
CA MET A 161 -2.86 -13.89 -16.34
C MET A 161 -4.12 -14.37 -15.61
N ASP A 162 -4.10 -15.63 -15.16
CA ASP A 162 -5.05 -16.13 -14.18
C ASP A 162 -4.43 -15.92 -12.78
N VAL A 163 -4.99 -15.00 -12.00
CA VAL A 163 -4.48 -14.66 -10.66
C VAL A 163 -5.20 -15.52 -9.62
N ALA A 164 -4.42 -16.25 -8.82
CA ALA A 164 -4.93 -16.97 -7.66
C ALA A 164 -5.06 -16.01 -6.47
N VAL A 165 -6.26 -15.92 -5.89
CA VAL A 165 -6.51 -15.11 -4.70
C VAL A 165 -6.68 -16.03 -3.50
N ARG A 166 -6.10 -15.64 -2.35
CA ARG A 166 -6.30 -16.30 -1.06
C ARG A 166 -6.88 -15.26 -0.12
N GLU A 167 -8.15 -15.43 0.27
CA GLU A 167 -8.77 -14.53 1.23
C GLU A 167 -8.08 -14.67 2.60
N GLU A 168 -7.15 -13.76 2.92
CA GLU A 168 -6.62 -13.64 4.28
C GLU A 168 -7.66 -12.95 5.15
N ARG A 169 -8.24 -13.70 6.08
CA ARG A 169 -9.37 -13.21 6.90
C ARG A 169 -8.93 -12.43 8.14
N ARG A 170 -7.65 -12.48 8.49
CA ARG A 170 -7.09 -11.90 9.72
C ARG A 170 -5.64 -11.50 9.50
N TRP A 171 -5.22 -10.46 10.22
CA TRP A 171 -3.82 -10.05 10.28
C TRP A 171 -2.98 -11.12 10.99
N ASP A 172 -1.93 -11.61 10.32
CA ASP A 172 -0.99 -12.60 10.85
C ASP A 172 0.48 -12.17 10.64
N GLU A 173 1.42 -13.08 10.91
CA GLU A 173 2.85 -12.84 10.75
C GLU A 173 3.27 -12.56 9.28
N ARG A 174 2.56 -13.14 8.29
CA ARG A 174 2.81 -12.87 6.87
C ARG A 174 2.37 -11.46 6.47
N CYS A 175 1.35 -10.92 7.12
CA CYS A 175 0.98 -9.51 6.95
C CYS A 175 1.96 -8.55 7.65
N ALA A 176 2.57 -8.98 8.76
CA ALA A 176 3.55 -8.18 9.49
C ALA A 176 4.93 -8.10 8.79
N GLY A 177 5.28 -9.13 8.02
CA GLY A 177 6.53 -9.19 7.26
C GLY A 177 6.54 -8.29 6.02
N ARG A 178 7.74 -8.11 5.44
CA ARG A 178 7.91 -7.49 4.13
C ARG A 178 7.44 -8.42 3.03
N VAL A 179 6.62 -7.91 2.11
CA VAL A 179 6.03 -8.74 1.06
C VAL A 179 7.06 -9.28 0.07
N ASP A 180 8.17 -8.58 -0.17
CA ASP A 180 9.22 -8.94 -1.12
C ASP A 180 10.31 -9.87 -0.56
N GLU A 181 10.27 -10.16 0.75
CA GLU A 181 11.17 -11.11 1.41
C GLU A 181 10.60 -12.54 1.47
N VAL A 182 9.36 -12.74 1.01
CA VAL A 182 8.72 -14.05 0.99
C VAL A 182 9.13 -14.81 -0.29
N ASP A 183 9.73 -15.99 -0.14
CA ASP A 183 10.24 -16.80 -1.26
C ASP A 183 9.14 -17.33 -2.20
N GLU A 184 7.89 -17.36 -1.73
CA GLU A 184 6.73 -17.95 -2.44
C GLU A 184 6.43 -17.30 -3.79
N TRP A 185 6.93 -16.08 -4.07
CA TRP A 185 6.65 -15.36 -5.32
C TRP A 185 7.56 -15.74 -6.49
N ARG A 186 8.62 -16.55 -6.26
CA ARG A 186 9.69 -16.80 -7.25
C ARG A 186 9.49 -18.06 -8.12
N HIS A 187 8.25 -18.54 -8.28
CA HIS A 187 7.96 -19.82 -8.93
C HIS A 187 6.87 -19.72 -10.00
#